data_AF-A0A953NXF8-F1
#
_entry.id   AF-A0A953NXF8-F1
#
_cell.length_a   1.000
_cell.length_b   1.000
_cell.length_c   1.000
_cell.angle_alpha   90.00
_cell.angle_beta   90.00
_cell.angle_gamma   90.00
#
_symmetry.space_group_name_H-M   'P 1'
#
loop_
_entity.id
_entity.type
_entity.pdbx_description
1 polymer ?
#
loop_
_entity_poly.entity_id
_entity_poly.type
_entity_poly.pdbx_seq_one_letter_code
_entity_poly.pdbx_strand_id
1 'polypeptide(L)'
;MKNRAGFRWAVILVPLLTYAVFLLAQQGLPAKRALVINGHSVPDAVVQINGHSFADIEAIAEATHATLKFLPDRVLLTLPEENGQLPPPQAVVPQMKEGITREFARAALAQLSSMREWKDAVIRVIKAGEPAGTKLQDYRDRAVESLRLASVSAITNSDQNALQLLRNEFAYMQQWDAGAMVANRAMSGEQAVNPNFPQNDAMVTRISDCHSFLNTMIVSGVFADSMACH
;
A
#
# COMPACT_ATOMS: atom_id res chain seq x y z
N MET A 1 9.48 32.43 -52.85
CA MET A 1 8.67 31.20 -52.73
C MET A 1 9.21 30.38 -51.55
N LYS A 2 8.68 30.58 -50.34
CA LYS A 2 9.19 29.93 -49.12
C LYS A 2 8.01 29.62 -48.20
N ASN A 3 7.96 28.38 -47.71
CA ASN A 3 7.13 27.89 -46.60
C ASN A 3 5.63 27.61 -46.88
N ARG A 4 5.32 26.62 -47.74
CA ARG A 4 4.01 25.94 -47.74
C ARG A 4 4.01 24.55 -47.07
N ALA A 5 5.20 23.99 -46.78
CA ALA A 5 5.31 22.65 -46.19
C ALA A 5 5.08 22.65 -44.66
N GLY A 6 5.60 23.65 -43.93
CA GLY A 6 5.45 23.72 -42.46
C GLY A 6 4.02 23.95 -41.99
N PHE A 7 3.21 24.68 -42.77
CA PHE A 7 1.81 24.95 -42.44
C PHE A 7 0.92 23.71 -42.57
N ARG A 8 1.23 22.79 -43.50
CA ARG A 8 0.45 21.56 -43.70
C ARG A 8 0.68 20.51 -42.60
N TRP A 9 1.86 20.49 -41.99
CA TRP A 9 2.16 19.59 -40.88
C TRP A 9 1.56 20.06 -39.55
N ALA A 10 1.56 21.38 -39.30
CA ALA A 10 0.93 21.96 -38.11
C ALA A 10 -0.58 21.70 -38.03
N VAL A 11 -1.28 21.69 -39.16
CA VAL A 11 -2.75 21.47 -39.22
C VAL A 11 -3.15 20.02 -38.93
N ILE A 12 -2.25 19.05 -39.07
CA ILE A 12 -2.53 17.63 -38.78
C ILE A 12 -2.07 17.25 -37.36
N LEU A 13 -0.99 17.84 -36.85
CA LEU A 13 -0.45 17.52 -35.53
C LEU A 13 -1.31 18.05 -34.36
N VAL A 14 -1.93 19.24 -34.52
CA VAL A 14 -2.78 19.84 -33.48
C VAL A 14 -4.07 19.04 -33.19
N PRO A 15 -4.84 18.56 -34.18
CA PRO A 15 -6.00 17.71 -33.89
C PRO A 15 -5.60 16.33 -33.34
N LEU A 16 -4.42 15.80 -33.71
CA LEU A 16 -3.96 14.51 -33.19
C LEU A 16 -3.52 14.59 -31.71
N LEU A 17 -2.82 15.66 -31.33
CA LEU A 17 -2.39 15.92 -29.95
C LEU A 17 -3.58 16.21 -29.01
N THR A 18 -4.60 16.93 -29.50
CA THR A 18 -5.82 17.17 -28.72
C THR A 18 -6.64 15.89 -28.52
N TYR A 19 -6.63 14.97 -29.47
CA TYR A 19 -7.28 13.65 -29.33
C TYR A 19 -6.57 12.74 -28.31
N ALA A 20 -5.24 12.79 -28.24
CA ALA A 20 -4.47 12.00 -27.27
C ALA A 20 -4.69 12.45 -25.82
N VAL A 21 -4.82 13.77 -25.58
CA VAL A 21 -5.12 14.32 -24.25
C VAL A 21 -6.54 13.92 -23.79
N PHE A 22 -7.51 13.88 -24.69
CA PHE A 22 -8.87 13.41 -24.37
C PHE A 22 -8.92 11.91 -24.01
N LEU A 23 -8.07 11.08 -24.61
CA LEU A 23 -7.99 9.64 -24.32
C LEU A 23 -7.31 9.34 -22.96
N LEU A 24 -6.39 10.19 -22.51
CA LEU A 24 -5.76 10.07 -21.18
C LEU A 24 -6.71 10.53 -20.05
N ALA A 25 -7.64 11.44 -20.32
CA ALA A 25 -8.62 11.91 -19.32
C ALA A 25 -9.73 10.88 -19.02
N GLN A 26 -9.87 9.81 -19.82
CA GLN A 26 -10.85 8.74 -19.60
C GLN A 26 -10.33 7.57 -18.75
N GLN A 27 -9.08 7.65 -18.27
CA GLN A 27 -8.47 6.58 -17.51
C GLN A 27 -8.97 6.57 -16.06
N GLY A 28 -10.06 5.83 -15.84
CA GLY A 28 -10.42 5.29 -14.53
C GLY A 28 -11.41 6.13 -13.75
N LEU A 29 -12.66 6.22 -14.21
CA LEU A 29 -13.75 6.38 -13.25
C LEU A 29 -13.69 5.17 -12.31
N PRO A 30 -13.56 5.38 -10.99
CA PRO A 30 -13.32 4.28 -10.10
C PRO A 30 -14.57 3.40 -10.08
N ALA A 31 -14.38 2.10 -10.29
CA ALA A 31 -15.48 1.16 -10.47
C ALA A 31 -16.33 1.14 -9.19
N LYS A 32 -17.57 1.64 -9.29
CA LYS A 32 -18.56 1.59 -8.22
C LYS A 32 -19.17 0.19 -8.15
N ARG A 33 -19.32 -0.33 -6.94
CA ARG A 33 -19.82 -1.68 -6.66
C ARG A 33 -20.87 -1.61 -5.57
N ALA A 34 -21.86 -2.49 -5.65
CA ALA A 34 -22.85 -2.65 -4.60
C ALA A 34 -22.23 -3.35 -3.38
N LEU A 35 -22.61 -2.92 -2.18
CA LEU A 35 -22.33 -3.60 -0.92
C LEU A 35 -23.58 -4.36 -0.48
N VAL A 36 -23.45 -5.59 -0.01
CA VAL A 36 -24.59 -6.37 0.52
C VAL A 36 -24.41 -6.56 2.02
N ILE A 37 -25.38 -6.09 2.80
CA ILE A 37 -25.40 -6.17 4.27
C ILE A 37 -26.70 -6.86 4.67
N ASN A 38 -26.61 -8.00 5.36
CA ASN A 38 -27.78 -8.79 5.78
C ASN A 38 -28.78 -9.08 4.64
N GLY A 39 -28.28 -9.26 3.40
CA GLY A 39 -29.12 -9.50 2.22
C GLY A 39 -29.67 -8.24 1.53
N HIS A 40 -29.50 -7.06 2.14
CA HIS A 40 -29.86 -5.77 1.53
C HIS A 40 -28.70 -5.21 0.71
N SER A 41 -28.95 -4.94 -0.57
CA SER A 41 -27.96 -4.41 -1.49
C SER A 41 -27.99 -2.87 -1.49
N VAL A 42 -26.85 -2.25 -1.17
CA VAL A 42 -26.61 -0.82 -1.24
C VAL A 42 -25.81 -0.56 -2.53
N PRO A 43 -26.45 -0.12 -3.62
CA PRO A 43 -25.75 0.11 -4.88
C PRO A 43 -24.72 1.22 -4.73
N ASP A 44 -23.63 1.13 -5.50
CA ASP A 44 -22.56 2.14 -5.55
C ASP A 44 -21.85 2.47 -4.23
N ALA A 45 -22.10 1.70 -3.17
CA ALA A 45 -21.57 1.94 -1.83
C ALA A 45 -20.07 1.64 -1.71
N VAL A 46 -19.44 0.96 -2.66
CA VAL A 46 -18.01 0.67 -2.64
C VAL A 46 -17.33 1.16 -3.90
N VAL A 47 -16.23 1.88 -3.73
CA VAL A 47 -15.38 2.36 -4.81
C VAL A 47 -13.95 1.85 -4.62
N GLN A 48 -13.30 1.43 -5.70
CA GLN A 48 -11.88 1.06 -5.65
C GLN A 48 -10.99 2.17 -6.17
N ILE A 49 -10.06 2.63 -5.33
CA ILE A 49 -9.06 3.65 -5.66
C ILE A 49 -7.70 3.09 -5.27
N ASN A 50 -6.77 3.02 -6.23
CA ASN A 50 -5.42 2.50 -6.02
C ASN A 50 -5.36 1.10 -5.37
N GLY A 51 -6.31 0.22 -5.69
CA GLY A 51 -6.39 -1.13 -5.12
C GLY A 51 -6.99 -1.22 -3.71
N HIS A 52 -7.36 -0.09 -3.11
CA HIS A 52 -8.07 -0.02 -1.84
C HIS A 52 -9.58 0.12 -2.08
N SER A 53 -10.39 -0.57 -1.28
CA SER A 53 -11.85 -0.44 -1.32
C SER A 53 -12.29 0.59 -0.28
N PHE A 54 -12.99 1.63 -0.72
CA PHE A 54 -13.57 2.66 0.13
C PHE A 54 -15.08 2.48 0.11
N ALA A 55 -15.70 2.53 1.29
CA ALA A 55 -17.14 2.39 1.42
C ALA A 55 -17.79 3.71 1.81
N ASP A 56 -18.94 4.01 1.22
CA ASP A 56 -19.80 5.14 1.58
C ASP A 56 -20.54 4.78 2.89
N ILE A 57 -20.04 5.33 4.00
CA ILE A 57 -20.52 4.98 5.34
C ILE A 57 -21.89 5.60 5.62
N GLU A 58 -22.21 6.74 4.99
CA GLU A 58 -23.51 7.38 5.03
C GLU A 58 -24.58 6.52 4.35
N ALA A 59 -24.28 6.02 3.15
CA ALA A 59 -25.16 5.10 2.43
C ALA A 59 -25.38 3.79 3.20
N ILE A 60 -24.32 3.28 3.87
CA ILE A 60 -24.43 2.12 4.76
C ILE A 60 -25.34 2.43 5.95
N ALA A 61 -25.17 3.59 6.57
CA ALA A 61 -25.95 3.96 7.74
C ALA A 61 -27.44 4.12 7.42
N GLU A 62 -27.75 4.74 6.29
CA GLU A 62 -29.12 4.84 5.80
C GLU A 62 -29.72 3.46 5.53
N ALA A 63 -28.99 2.60 4.80
CA ALA A 63 -29.48 1.28 4.42
C ALA A 63 -29.66 0.33 5.62
N THR A 64 -28.91 0.53 6.70
CA THR A 64 -28.97 -0.32 7.91
C THR A 64 -29.72 0.34 9.07
N HIS A 65 -30.31 1.51 8.86
CA HIS A 65 -30.89 2.35 9.91
C HIS A 65 -29.92 2.61 11.08
N ALA A 66 -28.63 2.64 10.79
CA ALA A 66 -27.59 2.95 11.76
C ALA A 66 -27.48 4.45 11.98
N THR A 67 -26.94 4.81 13.14
CA THR A 67 -26.64 6.20 13.47
C THR A 67 -25.16 6.49 13.22
N LEU A 68 -24.86 7.58 12.52
CA LEU A 68 -23.50 8.08 12.33
C LEU A 68 -23.21 9.27 13.25
N LYS A 69 -22.02 9.29 13.84
CA LYS A 69 -21.46 10.46 14.54
C LYS A 69 -20.03 10.69 14.11
N PHE A 70 -19.75 11.88 13.64
CA PHE A 70 -18.39 12.34 13.35
C PHE A 70 -17.82 12.99 14.62
N LEU A 71 -16.81 12.37 15.21
CA LEU A 71 -16.04 12.90 16.32
C LEU A 71 -14.67 13.39 15.81
N PRO A 72 -13.96 14.25 16.54
CA PRO A 72 -12.69 14.82 16.07
C PRO A 72 -11.61 13.80 15.69
N ASP A 73 -11.61 12.61 16.32
CA ASP A 73 -10.60 11.56 16.17
C ASP A 73 -11.15 10.25 15.58
N ARG A 74 -12.47 10.15 15.35
CA ARG A 74 -13.11 8.91 14.89
C ARG A 74 -14.51 9.15 14.29
N VAL A 75 -14.96 8.21 13.48
CA VAL A 75 -16.36 8.13 13.05
C VAL A 75 -17.03 6.95 13.75
N LEU A 76 -18.16 7.19 14.41
CA LEU A 76 -18.94 6.19 15.11
C LEU A 76 -20.16 5.80 14.28
N LEU A 77 -20.22 4.56 13.83
CA LEU A 77 -21.39 3.95 13.19
C LEU A 77 -22.05 3.01 14.20
N THR A 78 -23.29 3.29 14.59
CA THR A 78 -24.07 2.49 15.54
C THR A 78 -25.21 1.78 14.82
N LEU A 79 -25.07 0.48 14.59
CA LEU A 79 -26.09 -0.36 13.97
C LEU A 79 -27.20 -0.67 15.01
N PRO A 80 -28.49 -0.64 14.63
CA PRO A 80 -29.57 -1.09 15.50
C PRO A 80 -29.48 -2.61 15.68
N GLU A 81 -29.49 -3.09 16.91
CA GLU A 81 -29.52 -4.53 17.19
C GLU A 81 -30.89 -5.12 16.85
N GLU A 82 -30.90 -6.19 16.07
CA GLU A 82 -32.07 -7.07 15.95
C GLU A 82 -32.18 -7.86 17.27
N ASN A 83 -32.99 -7.36 18.21
CA ASN A 83 -33.51 -8.05 19.40
C ASN A 83 -32.59 -9.12 20.04
N GLY A 84 -31.46 -8.68 20.60
CA GLY A 84 -30.68 -9.47 21.55
C GLY A 84 -30.34 -8.59 22.75
N GLN A 85 -31.03 -8.78 23.87
CA GLN A 85 -30.81 -8.02 25.10
C GLN A 85 -29.32 -8.01 25.49
N LEU A 86 -28.63 -6.88 25.29
CA LEU A 86 -27.32 -6.66 25.88
C LEU A 86 -27.45 -6.50 27.41
N PRO A 87 -26.51 -7.03 28.21
CA PRO A 87 -26.40 -6.68 29.63
C PRO A 87 -26.26 -5.16 29.78
N PRO A 88 -26.66 -4.58 30.93
CA PRO A 88 -26.53 -3.13 31.18
C PRO A 88 -25.11 -2.65 30.85
N PRO A 89 -24.95 -1.39 30.40
CA PRO A 89 -23.66 -0.87 29.95
C PRO A 89 -22.62 -1.12 31.02
N GLN A 90 -21.75 -2.10 30.78
CA GLN A 90 -20.60 -2.30 31.62
C GLN A 90 -19.83 -0.98 31.55
N ALA A 91 -19.57 -0.40 32.71
CA ALA A 91 -18.67 0.74 32.85
C ALA A 91 -17.49 0.51 31.92
N VAL A 92 -17.17 1.50 31.08
CA VAL A 92 -16.04 1.45 30.15
C VAL A 92 -14.84 0.96 30.93
N VAL A 93 -14.57 -0.34 30.84
CA VAL A 93 -13.33 -0.93 31.30
C VAL A 93 -12.30 -0.13 30.52
N PRO A 94 -11.31 0.51 31.17
CA PRO A 94 -10.28 1.21 30.42
C PRO A 94 -9.85 0.25 29.33
N GLN A 95 -10.03 0.61 28.05
CA GLN A 95 -9.59 -0.23 26.94
C GLN A 95 -8.16 -0.58 27.30
N MET A 96 -7.94 -1.83 27.71
CA MET A 96 -6.60 -2.32 27.93
C MET A 96 -5.96 -2.04 26.58
N LYS A 97 -4.89 -1.24 26.55
CA LYS A 97 -4.16 -0.96 25.31
C LYS A 97 -3.87 -2.32 24.70
N GLU A 98 -4.68 -2.77 23.75
CA GLU A 98 -4.49 -4.03 23.08
C GLU A 98 -3.24 -3.78 22.25
N GLY A 99 -2.12 -4.28 22.76
CA GLY A 99 -0.84 -4.23 22.07
C GLY A 99 -0.90 -5.02 20.78
N ILE A 100 0.21 -5.03 20.07
CA ILE A 100 0.42 -5.87 18.90
C ILE A 100 0.18 -7.33 19.32
N THR A 101 -0.74 -8.01 18.65
CA THR A 101 -1.07 -9.41 18.93
C THR A 101 0.07 -10.33 18.55
N ARG A 102 0.18 -11.49 19.20
CA ARG A 102 1.29 -12.42 18.96
C ARG A 102 1.26 -12.99 17.55
N GLU A 103 0.06 -13.27 17.04
CA GLU A 103 -0.20 -13.81 15.72
C GLU A 103 0.24 -12.82 14.65
N PHE A 104 -0.21 -11.56 14.76
CA PHE A 104 0.23 -10.49 13.89
C PHE A 104 1.73 -10.24 14.01
N ALA A 105 2.29 -10.17 15.23
CA ALA A 105 3.72 -9.94 15.43
C ALA A 105 4.59 -10.99 14.71
N ARG A 106 4.22 -12.28 14.79
CA ARG A 106 4.93 -13.34 14.08
C ARG A 106 4.87 -13.17 12.56
N ALA A 107 3.68 -12.88 12.03
CA ALA A 107 3.49 -12.69 10.60
C ALA A 107 4.23 -11.42 10.09
N ALA A 108 4.21 -10.34 10.86
CA ALA A 108 4.89 -9.09 10.52
C ALA A 108 6.42 -9.24 10.57
N LEU A 109 6.98 -9.99 11.53
CA LEU A 109 8.42 -10.31 11.55
C LEU A 109 8.84 -11.19 10.35
N ALA A 110 7.99 -12.12 9.93
CA ALA A 110 8.23 -12.90 8.73
C ALA A 110 8.20 -12.03 7.45
N GLN A 111 7.31 -11.04 7.39
CA GLN A 111 7.29 -10.04 6.32
C GLN A 111 8.57 -9.20 6.30
N LEU A 112 9.03 -8.70 7.46
CA LEU A 112 10.29 -7.97 7.57
C LEU A 112 11.46 -8.83 7.07
N SER A 113 11.54 -10.10 7.50
CA SER A 113 12.59 -11.01 7.01
C SER A 113 12.56 -11.16 5.49
N SER A 114 11.38 -11.36 4.90
CA SER A 114 11.20 -11.49 3.45
C SER A 114 11.63 -10.23 2.70
N MET A 115 11.32 -9.03 3.23
CA MET A 115 11.77 -7.77 2.64
C MET A 115 13.29 -7.58 2.72
N ARG A 116 13.93 -8.00 3.82
CA ARG A 116 15.39 -7.99 3.94
C ARG A 116 16.04 -8.88 2.88
N GLU A 117 15.53 -10.10 2.73
CA GLU A 117 16.05 -11.05 1.74
C GLU A 117 15.88 -10.53 0.30
N TRP A 118 14.73 -9.93 0.01
CA TRP A 118 14.49 -9.27 -1.27
C TRP A 118 15.45 -8.12 -1.51
N LYS A 119 15.68 -7.26 -0.50
CA LYS A 119 16.67 -6.17 -0.56
C LYS A 119 18.06 -6.69 -0.89
N ASP A 120 18.51 -7.72 -0.19
CA ASP A 120 19.83 -8.31 -0.42
C ASP A 120 19.93 -8.94 -1.82
N ALA A 121 18.85 -9.51 -2.34
CA ALA A 121 18.81 -10.04 -3.70
C ALA A 121 18.94 -8.95 -4.76
N VAL A 122 18.25 -7.82 -4.60
CA VAL A 122 18.37 -6.65 -5.49
C VAL A 122 19.82 -6.15 -5.51
N ILE A 123 20.44 -5.99 -4.33
CA ILE A 123 21.83 -5.55 -4.22
C ILE A 123 22.79 -6.51 -4.94
N ARG A 124 22.60 -7.82 -4.78
CA ARG A 124 23.42 -8.83 -5.47
C ARG A 124 23.30 -8.75 -6.98
N VAL A 125 22.08 -8.63 -7.51
CA VAL A 125 21.83 -8.51 -8.96
C VAL A 125 22.55 -7.29 -9.52
N ILE A 126 22.48 -6.15 -8.83
CA ILE A 126 23.08 -4.89 -9.28
C ILE A 126 24.61 -4.94 -9.19
N LYS A 127 25.16 -5.49 -8.11
CA LYS A 127 26.62 -5.66 -7.97
C LYS A 127 27.21 -6.60 -9.00
N ALA A 128 26.45 -7.62 -9.41
CA ALA A 128 26.87 -8.55 -10.45
C ALA A 128 26.74 -7.95 -11.87
N GLY A 129 25.99 -6.86 -12.06
CA GLY A 129 25.70 -6.28 -13.38
C GLY A 129 24.87 -7.22 -14.27
N GLU A 130 24.21 -8.21 -13.68
CA GLU A 130 23.45 -9.23 -14.39
C GLU A 130 21.98 -8.80 -14.57
N PRO A 131 21.29 -9.28 -15.62
CA PRO A 131 19.86 -9.06 -15.75
C PRO A 131 19.10 -9.74 -14.61
N ALA A 132 17.98 -9.15 -14.19
CA ALA A 132 17.09 -9.72 -13.20
C ALA A 132 16.56 -11.09 -13.66
N GLY A 133 17.01 -12.16 -13.01
CA GLY A 133 16.53 -13.52 -13.23
C GLY A 133 15.27 -13.86 -12.44
N THR A 134 14.74 -15.06 -12.68
CA THR A 134 13.56 -15.61 -11.98
C THR A 134 13.72 -15.65 -10.47
N LYS A 135 14.93 -15.91 -9.97
CA LYS A 135 15.24 -15.90 -8.52
C LYS A 135 14.86 -14.58 -7.83
N LEU A 136 14.97 -13.43 -8.51
CA LEU A 136 14.56 -12.15 -7.93
C LEU A 136 13.04 -12.05 -7.81
N GLN A 137 12.30 -12.62 -8.76
CA GLN A 137 10.84 -12.69 -8.67
C GLN A 137 10.40 -13.54 -7.48
N ASP A 138 11.07 -14.68 -7.23
CA ASP A 138 10.73 -15.52 -6.09
C ASP A 138 10.83 -14.77 -4.74
N TYR A 139 11.77 -13.83 -4.59
CA TYR A 139 11.85 -12.98 -3.40
C TYR A 139 10.70 -11.97 -3.32
N ARG A 140 10.29 -11.38 -4.45
CA ARG A 140 9.14 -10.46 -4.51
C ARG A 140 7.85 -11.18 -4.15
N ASP A 141 7.62 -12.36 -4.72
CA ASP A 141 6.43 -13.16 -4.48
C ASP A 141 6.34 -13.61 -3.01
N ARG A 142 7.47 -14.01 -2.41
CA ARG A 142 7.54 -14.30 -0.97
C ARG A 142 7.18 -13.09 -0.11
N ALA A 143 7.66 -11.89 -0.46
CA ALA A 143 7.34 -10.66 0.26
C ALA A 143 5.87 -10.21 0.07
N VAL A 144 5.25 -10.53 -1.07
CA VAL A 144 3.80 -10.32 -1.27
C VAL A 144 3.00 -11.27 -0.38
N GLU A 145 3.34 -12.55 -0.39
CA GLU A 145 2.60 -13.56 0.38
C GLU A 145 2.74 -13.35 1.88
N SER A 146 3.93 -13.03 2.38
CA SER A 146 4.12 -12.76 3.81
C SER A 146 3.39 -11.48 4.27
N LEU A 147 3.26 -10.46 3.41
CA LEU A 147 2.43 -9.28 3.69
C LEU A 147 0.94 -9.63 3.75
N ARG A 148 0.49 -10.54 2.87
CA ARG A 148 -0.89 -11.05 2.89
C ARG A 148 -1.18 -11.78 4.20
N LEU A 149 -0.24 -12.61 4.67
CA LEU A 149 -0.35 -13.30 5.96
C LEU A 149 -0.39 -12.32 7.14
N ALA A 150 0.48 -11.30 7.15
CA ALA A 150 0.43 -10.25 8.16
C ALA A 150 -0.91 -9.48 8.12
N SER A 151 -1.46 -9.23 6.93
CA SER A 151 -2.73 -8.52 6.76
C SER A 151 -3.91 -9.29 7.35
N VAL A 152 -3.98 -10.60 7.17
CA VAL A 152 -5.09 -11.42 7.71
C VAL A 152 -4.97 -11.66 9.21
N SER A 153 -3.76 -11.54 9.78
CA SER A 153 -3.53 -11.67 11.22
C SER A 153 -3.78 -10.36 11.99
N ALA A 154 -3.93 -9.22 11.31
CA ALA A 154 -4.19 -7.95 11.96
C ALA A 154 -5.65 -7.84 12.39
N ILE A 155 -5.92 -8.01 13.68
CA ILE A 155 -7.30 -8.06 14.21
C ILE A 155 -7.60 -6.93 15.20
N THR A 156 -6.57 -6.32 15.80
CA THR A 156 -6.72 -5.17 16.69
C THR A 156 -6.38 -3.86 15.99
N ASN A 157 -6.77 -2.73 16.60
CA ASN A 157 -6.38 -1.40 16.09
C ASN A 157 -4.85 -1.22 16.06
N SER A 158 -4.14 -1.72 17.07
CA SER A 158 -2.67 -1.67 17.10
C SER A 158 -2.05 -2.48 15.96
N ASP A 159 -2.59 -3.67 15.66
CA ASP A 159 -2.13 -4.47 14.52
C ASP A 159 -2.41 -3.77 13.20
N GLN A 160 -3.61 -3.21 13.03
CA GLN A 160 -3.99 -2.51 11.79
C GLN A 160 -3.11 -1.27 11.55
N ASN A 161 -2.79 -0.51 12.60
CA ASN A 161 -1.89 0.64 12.49
C ASN A 161 -0.45 0.19 12.16
N ALA A 162 0.06 -0.83 12.83
CA ALA A 162 1.38 -1.40 12.52
C ALA A 162 1.45 -1.98 11.10
N LEU A 163 0.36 -2.59 10.63
CA LEU A 163 0.23 -3.11 9.27
C LEU A 163 0.32 -2.01 8.23
N GLN A 164 -0.21 -0.81 8.50
CA GLN A 164 -0.06 0.33 7.58
C GLN A 164 1.39 0.75 7.42
N LEU A 165 2.15 0.84 8.53
CA LEU A 165 3.58 1.14 8.47
C LEU A 165 4.35 0.06 7.70
N LEU A 166 3.99 -1.21 7.88
CA LEU A 166 4.57 -2.34 7.14
C LEU A 166 4.26 -2.28 5.64
N ARG A 167 3.05 -1.86 5.26
CA ARG A 167 2.67 -1.62 3.85
C ARG A 167 3.45 -0.47 3.23
N ASN A 168 3.70 0.59 3.99
CA ASN A 168 4.50 1.72 3.52
C ASN A 168 5.96 1.29 3.26
N GLU A 169 6.59 0.53 4.15
CA GLU A 169 7.93 -0.04 3.91
C GLU A 169 7.95 -0.91 2.65
N PHE A 170 6.95 -1.77 2.49
CA PHE A 170 6.81 -2.61 1.31
C PHE A 170 6.69 -1.78 0.01
N ALA A 171 5.94 -0.69 0.03
CA ALA A 171 5.82 0.23 -1.10
C ALA A 171 7.15 0.92 -1.43
N TYR A 172 7.90 1.37 -0.41
CA TYR A 172 9.25 1.92 -0.62
C TYR A 172 10.18 0.90 -1.27
N MET A 173 10.11 -0.35 -0.81
CA MET A 173 10.89 -1.45 -1.36
C MET A 173 10.51 -1.75 -2.82
N GLN A 174 9.22 -1.77 -3.17
CA GLN A 174 8.75 -1.89 -4.56
C GLN A 174 9.26 -0.76 -5.46
N GLN A 175 9.13 0.48 -4.98
CA GLN A 175 9.57 1.66 -5.71
C GLN A 175 11.08 1.62 -5.96
N TRP A 176 11.85 1.30 -4.92
CA TRP A 176 13.29 1.20 -4.99
C TRP A 176 13.74 0.10 -5.95
N ASP A 177 13.22 -1.13 -5.82
CA ASP A 177 13.57 -2.24 -6.70
C ASP A 177 13.27 -1.91 -8.17
N ALA A 178 12.08 -1.37 -8.46
CA ALA A 178 11.73 -0.96 -9.82
C ALA A 178 12.74 0.05 -10.41
N GLY A 179 13.08 1.10 -9.65
CA GLY A 179 14.07 2.09 -10.06
C GLY A 179 15.47 1.49 -10.23
N ALA A 180 15.88 0.62 -9.30
CA ALA A 180 17.17 -0.02 -9.30
C ALA A 180 17.34 -0.97 -10.51
N MET A 181 16.27 -1.68 -10.90
CA MET A 181 16.27 -2.53 -12.11
C MET A 181 16.32 -1.72 -13.41
N VAL A 182 15.67 -0.55 -13.47
CA VAL A 182 15.78 0.35 -14.63
C VAL A 182 17.23 0.85 -14.77
N ALA A 183 17.83 1.30 -13.67
CA ALA A 183 19.23 1.73 -13.66
C ALA A 183 20.18 0.58 -14.06
N ASN A 184 19.98 -0.63 -13.52
CA ASN A 184 20.78 -1.79 -13.84
C ASN A 184 20.73 -2.16 -15.34
N ARG A 185 19.55 -2.10 -15.96
CA ARG A 185 19.38 -2.33 -17.41
C ARG A 185 20.07 -1.26 -18.26
N ALA A 186 20.00 0.01 -17.83
CA ALA A 186 20.69 1.10 -18.52
C ALA A 186 22.22 0.95 -18.46
N MET A 187 22.74 0.31 -17.41
CA MET A 187 24.17 0.08 -17.22
C MET A 187 24.66 -1.23 -17.83
N SER A 188 23.79 -2.17 -18.21
CA SER A 188 24.14 -3.51 -18.70
C SER A 188 25.03 -3.45 -19.96
N GLY A 189 26.32 -3.76 -19.82
CA GLY A 189 27.41 -3.67 -20.83
C GLY A 189 28.79 -3.51 -20.15
N GLU A 190 29.88 -3.19 -20.88
CA GLU A 190 31.25 -2.95 -20.32
C GLU A 190 31.32 -1.82 -19.26
N GLN A 191 30.21 -1.11 -19.02
CA GLN A 191 30.09 0.03 -18.10
C GLN A 191 29.39 -0.33 -16.76
N ALA A 192 29.03 -1.61 -16.54
CA ALA A 192 28.13 -2.03 -15.46
C ALA A 192 28.81 -2.33 -14.11
N VAL A 193 29.41 -1.34 -13.44
CA VAL A 193 29.72 -1.46 -12.00
C VAL A 193 29.59 -0.11 -11.33
N ASN A 194 28.54 0.09 -10.51
CA ASN A 194 28.57 1.15 -9.51
C ASN A 194 29.10 0.55 -8.19
N PRO A 195 30.39 0.74 -7.86
CA PRO A 195 30.98 0.15 -6.65
C PRO A 195 30.37 0.73 -5.37
N ASN A 196 29.77 1.92 -5.48
CA ASN A 196 29.14 2.62 -4.38
C ASN A 196 27.65 2.27 -4.26
N PHE A 197 27.07 1.35 -5.04
CA PHE A 197 25.68 0.95 -4.83
C PHE A 197 25.57 -0.11 -3.71
N PRO A 198 24.61 0.02 -2.76
CA PRO A 198 23.64 1.11 -2.58
C PRO A 198 24.11 2.21 -1.61
N GLN A 199 25.41 2.36 -1.35
CA GLN A 199 25.96 3.38 -0.45
C GLN A 199 25.53 4.78 -0.94
N ASN A 200 24.85 5.53 -0.04
CA ASN A 200 24.25 6.85 -0.28
C ASN A 200 22.91 6.86 -1.05
N ASP A 201 22.25 5.71 -1.23
CA ASP A 201 20.88 5.68 -1.73
C ASP A 201 19.89 6.06 -0.60
N ALA A 202 19.31 7.26 -0.70
CA ALA A 202 18.37 7.79 0.29
C ALA A 202 17.14 6.90 0.49
N MET A 203 16.69 6.20 -0.56
CA MET A 203 15.56 5.28 -0.44
C MET A 203 15.97 4.03 0.34
N VAL A 204 17.18 3.51 0.11
CA VAL A 204 17.71 2.37 0.89
C VAL A 204 17.90 2.73 2.36
N THR A 205 18.35 3.94 2.65
CA THR A 205 18.42 4.46 4.02
C THR A 205 17.02 4.49 4.64
N ARG A 206 16.03 5.08 3.97
CA ARG A 206 14.65 5.15 4.47
C ARG A 206 14.02 3.79 4.72
N ILE A 207 14.19 2.84 3.79
CA ILE A 207 13.76 1.45 3.95
C ILE A 207 14.42 0.86 5.20
N SER A 208 15.74 1.03 5.36
CA SER A 208 16.47 0.45 6.49
C SER A 208 16.09 1.06 7.84
N ASP A 209 15.80 2.37 7.89
CA ASP A 209 15.36 3.06 9.09
C ASP A 209 13.95 2.63 9.50
N CYS A 210 13.01 2.58 8.53
CA CYS A 210 11.67 2.08 8.77
C CYS A 210 11.68 0.61 9.22
N HIS A 211 12.48 -0.23 8.56
CA HIS A 211 12.66 -1.63 8.92
C HIS A 211 13.11 -1.82 10.37
N SER A 212 14.13 -1.06 10.78
CA SER A 212 14.70 -1.12 12.13
C SER A 212 13.67 -0.70 13.19
N PHE A 213 12.94 0.38 12.90
CA PHE A 213 11.85 0.85 13.73
C PHE A 213 10.75 -0.21 13.87
N LEU A 214 10.25 -0.74 12.75
CA LEU A 214 9.18 -1.74 12.73
C LEU A 214 9.57 -3.00 13.50
N ASN A 215 10.79 -3.51 13.30
CA ASN A 215 11.28 -4.66 14.03
C ASN A 215 11.29 -4.42 15.55
N THR A 216 11.76 -3.24 15.98
CA THR A 216 11.79 -2.87 17.41
C THR A 216 10.37 -2.73 17.98
N MET A 217 9.48 -2.05 17.27
CA MET A 217 8.09 -1.85 17.65
C MET A 217 7.35 -3.19 17.79
N ILE A 218 7.44 -4.05 16.78
CA ILE A 218 6.75 -5.35 16.77
C ILE A 218 7.26 -6.24 17.91
N VAL A 219 8.58 -6.29 18.13
CA VAL A 219 9.17 -7.07 19.24
C VAL A 219 8.73 -6.53 20.61
N SER A 220 8.58 -5.22 20.74
CA SER A 220 8.10 -4.60 21.98
C SER A 220 6.63 -4.94 22.30
N GLY A 221 5.84 -5.34 21.30
CA GLY A 221 4.41 -5.58 21.43
C GLY A 221 3.58 -4.29 21.57
N VAL A 222 4.20 -3.11 21.50
CA VAL A 222 3.53 -1.82 21.69
C VAL A 222 3.59 -1.05 20.38
N PHE A 223 2.42 -0.66 19.86
CA PHE A 223 2.35 0.20 18.70
C PHE A 223 2.98 1.57 19.00
N ALA A 224 3.78 2.04 18.05
CA ALA A 224 4.32 3.38 17.99
C ALA A 224 4.32 3.85 16.53
N ASP A 225 4.41 5.14 16.30
CA ASP A 225 4.51 5.71 14.96
C ASP A 225 5.90 6.31 14.70
N SER A 226 6.32 6.38 13.44
CA SER A 226 7.63 6.88 13.04
C SER A 226 7.61 7.52 11.65
N MET A 227 8.18 8.72 11.54
CA MET A 227 8.38 9.43 10.27
C MET A 227 9.29 8.69 9.29
N ALA A 228 10.06 7.69 9.74
CA ALA A 228 10.82 6.85 8.80
C ALA A 228 9.90 6.02 7.89
N CYS A 229 8.65 5.75 8.33
CA CYS A 229 7.69 4.90 7.66
C CYS A 229 6.55 5.67 6.94
N HIS A 230 6.59 7.01 6.88
CA HIS A 230 5.66 7.90 6.17
C HIS A 230 6.37 8.73 5.14
#